data_AF-A0A8K0NSX3-F1
#
_entry.id   AF-A0A8K0NSX3-F1
#
_cell.length_a   1.000
_cell.length_b   1.000
_cell.length_c   1.000
_cell.angle_alpha   90.00
_cell.angle_beta   90.00
_cell.angle_gamma   90.00
#
_symmetry.space_group_name_H-M   'P 1'
#
loop_
_entity.id
_entity.type
_entity.pdbx_description
1 polymer ?
#
loop_
_entity_poly.entity_id
_entity_poly.type
_entity_poly.pdbx_seq_one_letter_code
_entity_poly.pdbx_strand_id
1 'polypeptide(L)'
;MQSVTDDQTRDVTPRIEFFVRERKYRAPVSTIGAVVFTALFSLSYTSWIEYRGLDGKFPYPFLPADSMPIRLAIYVGGTIFAYASFKVLNGLHK
;
A
#
# COMPACT_ATOMS: atom_id res chain seq x y z
N MET A 1 4.62 -33.46 -21.21
CA MET A 1 4.48 -32.00 -21.43
C MET A 1 3.12 -31.52 -20.92
N GLN A 2 2.82 -31.79 -19.65
CA GLN A 2 1.55 -31.43 -18.98
C GLN A 2 1.80 -30.76 -17.61
N SER A 3 3.05 -30.73 -17.13
CA SER A 3 3.42 -30.20 -15.81
C SER A 3 3.65 -28.69 -15.77
N VAL A 4 3.76 -28.03 -16.93
CA VAL A 4 4.05 -26.58 -17.00
C VAL A 4 2.75 -25.74 -17.06
N THR A 5 1.65 -26.32 -17.56
CA THR A 5 0.35 -25.65 -17.65
C THR A 5 -0.43 -25.64 -16.33
N ASP A 6 -0.17 -26.60 -15.43
CA ASP A 6 -0.84 -26.70 -14.11
C ASP A 6 -0.33 -25.69 -13.09
N ASP A 7 0.86 -25.12 -13.29
CA ASP A 7 1.46 -24.13 -12.41
C ASP A 7 0.92 -22.71 -12.69
N GLN A 8 0.65 -22.41 -13.97
CA GLN A 8 0.11 -21.12 -14.41
C GLN A 8 -1.37 -20.89 -14.00
N THR A 9 -2.18 -21.95 -13.91
CA THR A 9 -3.59 -21.85 -13.49
C THR A 9 -3.75 -21.73 -11.97
N ARG A 10 -2.80 -22.28 -11.20
CA ARG A 10 -2.78 -22.19 -9.73
C ARG A 10 -2.44 -20.80 -9.22
N ASP A 11 -1.71 -19.98 -9.98
CA ASP A 11 -1.18 -18.70 -9.49
C ASP A 11 -2.15 -17.51 -9.65
N VAL A 12 -3.19 -17.65 -10.48
CA VAL A 12 -4.26 -16.64 -10.65
C VAL A 12 -5.46 -16.88 -9.72
N THR A 13 -5.64 -18.13 -9.28
CA THR A 13 -6.76 -18.57 -8.43
C THR A 13 -6.83 -17.83 -7.09
N PRO A 14 -5.73 -17.58 -6.34
CA PRO A 14 -5.79 -16.96 -5.01
C PRO A 14 -6.24 -15.49 -5.07
N ARG A 15 -5.77 -14.76 -6.10
CA ARG A 15 -6.10 -13.34 -6.28
C ARG A 15 -7.58 -13.16 -6.54
N ILE A 16 -8.16 -13.99 -7.40
CA ILE A 16 -9.59 -13.95 -7.72
C ILE A 16 -10.43 -14.49 -6.56
N GLU A 17 -9.96 -15.54 -5.87
CA GLU A 17 -10.66 -16.12 -4.71
C GLU A 17 -10.78 -15.11 -3.56
N PHE A 18 -9.76 -14.27 -3.33
CA PHE A 18 -9.84 -13.14 -2.40
C PHE A 18 -11.01 -12.21 -2.74
N PHE A 19 -11.14 -11.76 -3.99
CA PHE A 19 -12.22 -10.85 -4.39
C PHE A 19 -13.62 -11.47 -4.27
N VAL A 20 -13.74 -12.80 -4.39
CA VAL A 20 -15.02 -13.52 -4.32
C VAL A 20 -15.40 -13.90 -2.89
N ARG A 21 -14.41 -14.14 -2.01
CA ARG A 21 -14.62 -14.73 -0.69
C ARG A 21 -14.48 -13.74 0.47
N GLU A 22 -13.72 -12.67 0.31
CA GLU A 22 -13.50 -11.69 1.39
C GLU A 22 -14.75 -10.83 1.60
N ARG A 23 -15.23 -10.79 2.85
CA ARG A 23 -16.34 -9.93 3.27
C ARG A 23 -15.95 -8.46 3.12
N LYS A 24 -16.80 -7.68 2.44
CA LYS A 24 -16.68 -6.21 2.36
C LYS A 24 -16.53 -5.60 3.77
N TYR A 25 -15.58 -4.68 3.93
CA TYR A 25 -15.43 -3.97 5.18
C TYR A 25 -16.61 -3.01 5.39
N ARG A 26 -17.43 -3.29 6.40
CA ARG A 26 -18.55 -2.45 6.80
C ARG A 26 -18.06 -1.20 7.55
N ALA A 27 -18.81 -0.11 7.40
CA ALA A 27 -18.62 1.06 8.27
C ALA A 27 -18.94 0.67 9.74
N PRO A 28 -18.19 1.17 10.74
CA PRO A 28 -17.18 2.24 10.66
C PRO A 28 -15.74 1.76 10.39
N VAL A 29 -15.50 0.46 10.27
CA VAL A 29 -14.15 -0.11 10.12
C VAL A 29 -13.51 0.31 8.80
N SER A 30 -14.27 0.32 7.70
CA SER A 30 -13.78 0.77 6.38
C SER A 30 -13.54 2.28 6.26
N THR A 31 -14.04 3.08 7.20
CA THR A 31 -13.86 4.54 7.19
C THR A 31 -12.79 4.94 8.20
N ILE A 32 -13.02 4.72 9.48
CA ILE A 32 -12.11 5.13 10.56
C ILE A 32 -10.89 4.22 10.58
N GLY A 33 -11.09 2.91 10.49
CA GLY A 33 -9.98 1.95 10.48
C GLY A 33 -9.03 2.21 9.32
N ALA A 34 -9.55 2.44 8.12
CA ALA A 34 -8.76 2.76 6.94
C ALA A 34 -7.89 4.01 7.12
N VAL A 35 -8.47 5.09 7.67
CA VAL A 35 -7.73 6.33 7.92
C VAL A 35 -6.62 6.10 8.95
N VAL A 36 -6.96 5.48 10.07
CA VAL A 36 -6.00 5.21 11.16
C VAL A 36 -4.87 4.31 10.68
N PHE A 37 -5.17 3.21 10.01
CA PHE A 37 -4.15 2.30 9.48
C PHE A 37 -3.26 2.98 8.46
N THR A 38 -3.83 3.73 7.52
CA THR A 38 -3.04 4.41 6.49
C THR A 38 -2.13 5.46 7.11
N ALA A 39 -2.61 6.22 8.10
CA ALA A 39 -1.81 7.20 8.83
C ALA A 39 -0.68 6.53 9.61
N LEU A 40 -0.96 5.46 10.36
CA LEU A 40 0.05 4.73 11.13
C LEU A 40 1.12 4.12 10.24
N PHE A 41 0.73 3.39 9.19
CA PHE A 41 1.69 2.79 8.25
C PHE A 41 2.54 3.85 7.56
N SER A 42 1.92 4.95 7.12
CA SER A 42 2.64 6.03 6.46
C SER A 42 3.64 6.67 7.43
N LEU A 43 3.21 7.03 8.65
CA LEU A 43 4.10 7.61 9.67
C LEU A 43 5.25 6.67 10.03
N SER A 44 4.98 5.39 10.24
CA SER A 44 6.03 4.40 10.52
C SER A 44 7.03 4.30 9.37
N TYR A 45 6.54 4.23 8.13
CA TYR A 45 7.38 4.10 6.95
C TYR A 45 8.22 5.35 6.68
N THR A 46 7.63 6.53 6.76
CA THR A 46 8.33 7.80 6.54
C THR A 46 9.36 8.07 7.63
N SER A 47 9.03 7.74 8.88
CA SER A 47 9.98 7.86 10.01
C SER A 47 11.18 6.94 9.81
N TRP A 48 10.94 5.70 9.35
CA TRP A 48 12.03 4.78 9.02
C TRP A 48 12.89 5.30 7.86
N ILE A 49 12.28 5.82 6.78
CA ILE A 49 13.04 6.41 5.67
C ILE A 49 13.90 7.58 6.12
N GLU A 50 13.36 8.52 6.89
CA GLU A 50 14.13 9.67 7.38
C GLU A 50 15.22 9.23 8.35
N TYR A 51 14.96 8.23 9.22
CA TYR A 51 15.98 7.63 10.07
C TYR A 51 17.14 7.04 9.24
N ARG A 52 16.85 6.33 8.14
CA ARG A 52 17.87 5.84 7.20
C ARG A 52 18.56 6.96 6.44
N GLY A 53 17.85 8.07 6.20
CA GLY A 53 18.38 9.30 5.63
C GLY A 53 19.43 10.00 6.51
N LEU A 54 19.34 9.87 7.85
CA LEU A 54 20.36 10.38 8.77
C LEU A 54 21.74 9.74 8.55
N ASP A 55 21.76 8.46 8.13
CA ASP A 55 22.97 7.75 7.76
C ASP A 55 23.44 8.06 6.31
N GLY A 56 22.76 8.99 5.63
CA GLY A 56 23.01 9.32 4.22
C GLY A 56 22.56 8.24 3.23
N LYS A 57 21.83 7.20 3.68
CA LYS A 57 21.42 6.05 2.87
C LYS A 57 19.91 6.01 2.72
N PHE A 58 19.39 6.74 1.74
CA PHE A 58 17.99 6.58 1.35
C PHE A 58 17.80 5.28 0.55
N PRO A 59 16.72 4.52 0.81
CA PRO A 59 16.41 3.32 0.03
C PRO A 59 16.05 3.65 -1.42
N TYR A 60 15.61 4.88 -1.68
CA TYR A 60 15.27 5.34 -3.03
C TYR A 60 16.24 6.40 -3.52
N PRO A 61 16.72 6.31 -4.78
CA PRO A 61 17.72 7.22 -5.32
C PRO A 61 17.20 8.64 -5.58
N PHE A 62 15.87 8.86 -5.57
CA PHE A 62 15.26 10.18 -5.76
C PHE A 62 15.14 10.99 -4.45
N LEU A 63 15.01 10.32 -3.30
CA LEU A 63 14.89 10.99 -1.99
C LEU A 63 16.12 11.82 -1.54
N PRO A 64 17.39 11.42 -1.79
CA PRO A 64 18.56 12.20 -1.36
C PRO A 64 18.73 13.52 -2.11
N ALA A 65 18.25 13.61 -3.35
CA ALA A 65 18.37 14.81 -4.19
C ALA A 65 17.31 15.87 -3.88
N ASP A 66 16.27 15.46 -3.14
CA ASP A 66 15.07 16.24 -2.94
C ASP A 66 15.12 17.02 -1.61
N SER A 67 14.80 18.32 -1.67
CA SER A 67 14.65 19.16 -0.48
C SER A 67 13.54 18.63 0.45
N MET A 68 13.63 18.92 1.75
CA MET A 68 12.62 18.51 2.76
C MET A 68 11.14 18.68 2.29
N PRO A 69 10.76 19.80 1.63
CA PRO A 69 9.41 19.99 1.10
C PRO A 69 8.97 18.95 0.07
N ILE A 70 9.87 18.52 -0.82
CA ILE A 70 9.55 17.53 -1.87
C ILE A 70 9.33 16.15 -1.24
N ARG A 71 10.16 15.76 -0.27
CA ARG A 71 9.97 14.50 0.47
C ARG A 71 8.63 14.48 1.20
N LEU A 72 8.27 15.59 1.86
CA LEU A 72 6.97 15.74 2.50
C LEU A 72 5.82 15.58 1.50
N ALA A 73 5.93 16.19 0.31
CA ALA A 73 4.93 16.04 -0.75
C ALA A 73 4.78 14.60 -1.23
N ILE A 74 5.89 13.86 -1.38
CA ILE A 74 5.88 12.43 -1.75
C ILE A 74 5.20 11.60 -0.66
N TYR A 75 5.52 11.84 0.61
CA TYR A 75 4.93 11.11 1.73
C TYR A 75 3.43 11.35 1.84
N VAL A 76 3.00 12.62 1.75
CA VAL A 76 1.58 12.99 1.77
C VAL A 76 0.86 12.41 0.55
N GLY A 77 1.45 12.52 -0.64
CA GLY A 77 0.89 11.96 -1.88
C GLY A 77 0.71 10.45 -1.81
N GLY A 78 1.73 9.73 -1.33
CA GLY A 78 1.67 8.27 -1.14
C GLY A 78 0.61 7.86 -0.12
N THR A 79 0.48 8.61 0.97
CA THR A 79 -0.56 8.38 2.00
C THR A 79 -1.96 8.52 1.41
N ILE A 80 -2.21 9.59 0.64
CA ILE A 80 -3.49 9.84 -0.03
C ILE A 80 -3.78 8.74 -1.05
N PHE A 81 -2.78 8.35 -1.84
CA PHE A 81 -2.92 7.29 -2.85
C PHE A 81 -3.25 5.93 -2.22
N ALA A 82 -2.60 5.58 -1.11
CA ALA A 82 -2.88 4.36 -0.37
C ALA A 82 -4.32 4.34 0.17
N TYR A 83 -4.76 5.45 0.78
CA TYR A 83 -6.14 5.58 1.27
C TYR A 83 -7.17 5.49 0.13
N ALA A 84 -6.91 6.18 -0.98
CA ALA A 84 -7.76 6.13 -2.16
C ALA A 84 -7.83 4.69 -2.74
N SER A 85 -6.70 4.00 -2.83
CA SER A 85 -6.63 2.61 -3.29
C SER A 85 -7.45 1.68 -2.40
N PHE A 86 -7.32 1.81 -1.08
CA PHE A 86 -8.14 1.04 -0.14
C PHE A 86 -9.64 1.30 -0.35
N LYS A 87 -10.05 2.56 -0.53
CA LYS A 87 -11.45 2.90 -0.80
C LYS A 87 -11.96 2.34 -2.12
N VAL A 88 -11.16 2.42 -3.18
CA VAL A 88 -11.51 1.87 -4.49
C VAL A 88 -11.69 0.36 -4.40
N LEU A 89 -10.72 -0.35 -3.81
CA LEU A 89 -10.78 -1.81 -3.63
C LEU A 89 -12.00 -2.23 -2.79
N ASN A 90 -12.25 -1.55 -1.66
CA ASN A 90 -13.42 -1.83 -0.83
C ASN A 90 -14.75 -1.46 -1.53
N GLY A 91 -14.74 -0.50 -2.46
CA GLY A 91 -15.89 -0.14 -3.29
C GLY A 91 -16.20 -1.17 -4.37
N LEU A 92 -15.15 -1.74 -4.98
CA LEU A 92 -15.24 -2.78 -6.02
C LEU A 92 -15.64 -4.15 -5.46
N HIS A 93 -15.38 -4.42 -4.18
CA HIS A 93 -15.96 -5.59 -3.47
C HIS A 93 -17.49 -5.46 -3.35
N LYS A 94 -18.22 -6.50 -3.78
CA LYS A 94 -19.68 -6.62 -3.63
C LYS A 94 -20.06 -7.03 -2.21
#